data_AF-M3ADW6-F1
#
_entry.id   AF-M3ADW6-F1
#
_cell.length_a   1.000
_cell.length_b   1.000
_cell.length_c   1.000
_cell.angle_alpha   90.00
_cell.angle_beta   90.00
_cell.angle_gamma   90.00
#
_symmetry.space_group_name_H-M   'P 1'
#
loop_
_entity.id
_entity.type
_entity.pdbx_description
1 polymer ?
#
loop_
_entity_poly.entity_id
_entity_poly.type
_entity_poly.pdbx_seq_one_letter_code
_entity_poly.pdbx_strand_id
1 'polypeptide(L)'
;MTLQTDLATAVEKVTADSALLHSVVHGPATGDASLVPTEGGPVKTVARAVADAEEILHQEAGDLVSAVAAAREAKEAAAGFATVAEEKAGEADAAVGRAIAAADQAAADIRSVATSAEAGIGEMVAQADAQVQTRIAAADGAAAEAEGAAAEARAHAARFALPIEAVARRALAADARQLAGTRDALMLFSAFADDAGRSEAAAKASADEAARQVGIAAAQMVAATLAADAASASVTEAAAVVAQADDTFRTLADEIQTGIDQALAEISAASSSAEDHIAASAAGFESEVQALAVTTTGQINAAAAHVARFAIPIEQVARAALDAERRRLLDARDDLLRFTTILEG
;
A
#
# COMPACT_ATOMS: atom_id res chain seq x y z
N MET A 1 28.23 40.02 -100.36
CA MET A 1 27.35 40.89 -99.54
C MET A 1 27.97 42.27 -99.50
N THR A 2 27.17 43.34 -99.36
CA THR A 2 27.66 44.73 -99.30
C THR A 2 27.35 45.32 -97.93
N LEU A 3 28.19 46.24 -97.45
CA LEU A 3 28.05 46.90 -96.14
C LEU A 3 26.67 47.55 -95.93
N GLN A 4 26.04 48.05 -97.00
CA GLN A 4 24.68 48.62 -96.91
C GLN A 4 23.62 47.54 -96.61
N THR A 5 23.75 46.35 -97.19
CA THR A 5 22.83 45.23 -96.95
C THR A 5 22.96 44.68 -95.53
N ASP A 6 24.20 44.59 -95.04
CA ASP A 6 24.48 44.10 -93.69
C ASP A 6 23.99 45.11 -92.63
N LEU A 7 24.16 46.42 -92.87
CA LEU A 7 23.69 47.47 -91.98
C LEU A 7 22.15 47.53 -91.90
N ALA A 8 21.46 47.41 -93.04
CA ALA A 8 20.00 47.36 -93.07
C ALA A 8 19.46 46.15 -92.28
N THR A 9 20.08 44.98 -92.48
CA THR A 9 19.72 43.74 -91.76
C THR A 9 19.96 43.88 -90.25
N ALA A 10 21.03 44.54 -89.83
CA ALA A 10 21.31 44.79 -88.42
C ALA A 10 20.29 45.74 -87.77
N VAL A 11 19.89 46.81 -88.48
CA VAL A 11 18.89 47.77 -87.98
C VAL A 11 17.51 47.12 -87.85
N GLU A 12 17.11 46.28 -88.79
CA GLU A 12 15.84 45.53 -88.69
C GLU A 12 15.84 44.61 -87.46
N LYS A 13 16.93 43.90 -87.19
CA LYS A 13 17.06 43.05 -86.00
C LYS A 13 16.98 43.86 -84.71
N VAL A 14 17.74 44.95 -84.60
CA VAL A 14 17.72 45.81 -83.41
C VAL A 14 16.34 46.44 -83.18
N THR A 15 15.64 46.81 -84.24
CA THR A 15 14.28 47.36 -84.14
C THR A 15 13.29 46.31 -83.65
N ALA A 16 13.38 45.08 -84.17
CA ALA A 16 12.56 43.96 -83.72
C ALA A 16 12.85 43.59 -82.25
N ASP A 17 14.11 43.50 -81.87
CA ASP A 17 14.54 43.22 -80.50
C ASP A 17 14.12 44.32 -79.52
N SER A 18 14.20 45.60 -79.93
CA SER A 18 13.76 46.73 -79.12
C SER A 18 12.24 46.74 -78.92
N ALA A 19 11.45 46.33 -79.92
CA ALA A 19 10.00 46.20 -79.80
C ALA A 19 9.61 45.04 -78.87
N LEU A 20 10.35 43.92 -78.93
CA LEU A 20 10.22 42.81 -77.99
C LEU A 20 10.55 43.23 -76.56
N LEU A 21 11.67 43.94 -76.35
CA LEU A 21 12.05 44.45 -75.04
C LEU A 21 11.00 45.43 -74.49
N HIS A 22 10.48 46.33 -75.33
CA HIS A 22 9.41 47.24 -74.93
C HIS A 22 8.16 46.47 -74.48
N SER A 23 7.79 45.41 -75.20
CA SER A 23 6.65 44.56 -74.86
C SER A 23 6.87 43.81 -73.54
N VAL A 24 8.08 43.33 -73.26
CA VAL A 24 8.41 42.65 -72.00
C VAL A 24 8.37 43.63 -70.82
N VAL A 25 8.89 44.85 -70.98
CA VAL A 25 8.98 45.84 -69.90
C VAL A 25 7.62 46.50 -69.61
N HIS A 26 6.86 46.84 -70.65
CA HIS A 26 5.62 47.62 -70.53
C HIS A 26 4.33 46.84 -70.81
N GLY A 27 4.43 45.54 -71.06
CA GLY A 27 3.24 44.70 -71.26
C GLY A 27 2.40 44.52 -69.98
N PRO A 28 1.13 44.10 -70.11
CA PRO A 28 0.19 44.02 -69.00
C PRO A 28 0.53 42.90 -68.01
N ALA A 29 -0.01 42.98 -66.79
CA ALA A 29 0.18 41.97 -65.74
C ALA A 29 -0.63 40.69 -65.96
N THR A 30 -1.72 40.74 -66.73
CA THR A 30 -2.66 39.62 -66.92
C THR A 30 -3.07 39.44 -68.37
N GLY A 31 -3.70 38.30 -68.69
CA GLY A 31 -4.16 37.96 -70.04
C GLY A 31 -3.05 37.51 -70.98
N ASP A 32 -3.36 37.18 -72.24
CA ASP A 32 -2.40 36.57 -73.16
C ASP A 32 -1.23 37.50 -73.53
N ALA A 33 -1.45 38.82 -73.55
CA ALA A 33 -0.42 39.82 -73.82
C ALA A 33 0.62 39.99 -72.69
N SER A 34 0.41 39.33 -71.54
CA SER A 34 1.38 39.30 -70.45
C SER A 34 2.49 38.25 -70.64
N LEU A 35 2.42 37.49 -71.74
CA LEU A 35 3.44 36.57 -72.21
C LEU A 35 3.89 37.04 -73.60
N VAL A 36 5.12 37.52 -73.69
CA VAL A 36 5.71 37.99 -74.94
C VAL A 36 6.39 36.82 -75.63
N PRO A 37 5.95 36.42 -76.84
CA PRO A 37 6.59 35.34 -77.58
C PRO A 37 7.99 35.78 -78.03
N THR A 38 9.01 35.03 -77.63
CA THR A 38 10.39 35.22 -78.10
C THR A 38 10.86 33.98 -78.84
N GLU A 39 11.99 34.06 -79.54
CA GLU A 39 12.59 32.89 -80.21
C GLU A 39 12.92 31.75 -79.23
N GLY A 40 13.18 32.09 -77.96
CA GLY A 40 13.41 31.13 -76.86
C GLY A 40 12.14 30.66 -76.16
N GLY A 41 10.96 31.05 -76.63
CA GLY A 41 9.67 30.78 -76.00
C GLY A 41 9.05 32.03 -75.34
N PRO A 42 7.82 31.92 -74.80
CA PRO A 42 7.13 33.04 -74.17
C PRO A 42 7.80 33.49 -72.87
N VAL A 43 8.10 34.78 -72.76
CA VAL A 43 8.67 35.43 -71.57
C VAL A 43 7.60 36.27 -70.89
N LYS A 44 7.52 36.23 -69.56
CA LYS A 44 6.59 37.06 -68.79
C LYS A 44 6.96 38.54 -68.91
N THR A 45 5.96 39.41 -68.97
CA THR A 45 6.16 40.83 -68.77
C THR A 45 6.62 41.11 -67.33
N VAL A 46 7.30 42.23 -67.11
CA VAL A 46 7.71 42.64 -65.75
C VAL A 46 6.50 42.77 -64.84
N ALA A 47 5.41 43.37 -65.35
CA ALA A 47 4.18 43.54 -64.59
C ALA A 47 3.57 42.19 -64.15
N ARG A 48 3.62 41.15 -65.00
CA ARG A 48 3.15 39.81 -64.64
C ARG A 48 4.06 39.12 -63.65
N ALA A 49 5.38 39.24 -63.81
CA ALA A 49 6.33 38.66 -62.87
C ALA A 49 6.15 39.23 -61.45
N VAL A 50 5.88 40.54 -61.33
CA VAL A 50 5.59 41.19 -60.05
C VAL A 50 4.24 40.74 -59.49
N ALA A 51 3.18 40.71 -60.31
CA ALA A 51 1.86 40.26 -59.87
C ALA A 51 1.87 38.81 -59.35
N ASP A 52 2.54 37.91 -60.07
CA ASP A 52 2.70 36.51 -59.64
C ASP A 52 3.46 36.44 -58.30
N ALA A 53 4.49 37.28 -58.10
CA ALA A 53 5.24 37.31 -56.85
C ALA A 53 4.41 37.87 -55.67
N GLU A 54 3.59 38.89 -55.90
CA GLU A 54 2.69 39.45 -54.89
C GLU A 54 1.60 38.45 -54.46
N GLU A 55 1.06 37.68 -55.40
CA GLU A 55 0.09 36.62 -55.11
C GLU A 55 0.71 35.51 -54.26
N ILE A 56 1.95 35.10 -54.59
CA ILE A 56 2.70 34.13 -53.79
C ILE A 56 2.94 34.64 -52.38
N LEU A 57 3.43 35.89 -52.23
CA LEU A 57 3.69 36.47 -50.92
C LEU A 57 2.43 36.57 -50.07
N HIS A 58 1.29 36.91 -50.66
CA HIS A 58 0.01 36.90 -49.94
C HIS A 58 -0.40 35.51 -49.49
N GLN A 59 -0.18 34.49 -50.34
CA GLN A 59 -0.50 33.12 -49.99
C GLN A 59 0.42 32.58 -48.88
N GLU A 60 1.72 32.82 -48.98
CA GLU A 60 2.70 32.45 -47.94
C GLU A 60 2.41 33.18 -46.61
N ALA A 61 2.02 34.45 -46.66
CA ALA A 61 1.59 35.18 -45.47
C ALA A 61 0.35 34.52 -44.83
N GLY A 62 -0.63 34.09 -45.64
CA GLY A 62 -1.80 33.35 -45.16
C GLY A 62 -1.46 32.00 -44.52
N ASP A 63 -0.56 31.24 -45.15
CA ASP A 63 -0.08 29.95 -44.65
C ASP A 63 0.69 30.12 -43.33
N LEU A 64 1.55 31.16 -43.24
CA LEU A 64 2.28 31.47 -42.02
C LEU A 64 1.34 31.86 -40.87
N VAL A 65 0.32 32.67 -41.15
CA VAL A 65 -0.71 33.01 -40.15
C VAL A 65 -1.39 31.75 -39.63
N SER A 66 -1.73 30.81 -40.51
CA SER A 66 -2.36 29.54 -40.16
C SER A 66 -1.43 28.65 -39.32
N ALA A 67 -0.16 28.55 -39.69
CA ALA A 67 0.84 27.80 -38.93
C ALA A 67 1.07 28.37 -37.52
N VAL A 68 1.12 29.70 -37.40
CA VAL A 68 1.25 30.38 -36.10
C VAL A 68 0.01 30.17 -35.22
N ALA A 69 -1.20 30.15 -35.82
CA ALA A 69 -2.42 29.83 -35.09
C ALA A 69 -2.38 28.40 -34.53
N ALA A 70 -2.04 27.41 -35.36
CA ALA A 70 -1.90 26.01 -34.92
C ALA A 70 -0.83 25.84 -33.83
N ALA A 71 0.29 26.55 -33.93
CA ALA A 71 1.33 26.52 -32.89
C ALA A 71 0.87 27.12 -31.56
N ARG A 72 0.01 28.15 -31.59
CA ARG A 72 -0.60 28.71 -30.37
C ARG A 72 -1.58 27.74 -29.73
N GLU A 73 -2.45 27.13 -30.52
CA GLU A 73 -3.39 26.10 -30.02
C GLU A 73 -2.65 24.92 -29.40
N ALA A 74 -1.58 24.43 -30.05
CA ALA A 74 -0.75 23.36 -29.51
C ALA A 74 -0.06 23.75 -28.18
N LYS A 75 0.41 25.00 -28.08
CA LYS A 75 0.98 25.52 -26.83
C LYS A 75 -0.06 25.58 -25.70
N GLU A 76 -1.28 26.04 -26.00
CA GLU A 76 -2.37 26.10 -25.02
C GLU A 76 -2.80 24.71 -24.57
N ALA A 77 -2.90 23.74 -25.50
CA ALA A 77 -3.16 22.34 -25.18
C ALA A 77 -2.07 21.76 -24.26
N ALA A 78 -0.80 22.00 -24.56
CA ALA A 78 0.32 21.55 -23.73
C ALA A 78 0.27 22.15 -22.31
N ALA A 79 -0.10 23.43 -22.16
CA ALA A 79 -0.30 24.05 -20.85
C ALA A 79 -1.50 23.43 -20.09
N GLY A 80 -2.58 23.10 -20.81
CA GLY A 80 -3.71 22.38 -20.25
C GLY A 80 -3.31 20.99 -19.71
N PHE A 81 -2.54 20.23 -20.49
CA PHE A 81 -2.04 18.92 -20.06
C PHE A 81 -1.10 19.01 -18.86
N ALA A 82 -0.22 20.01 -18.80
CA ALA A 82 0.63 20.25 -17.63
C ALA A 82 -0.21 20.50 -16.36
N THR A 83 -1.29 21.26 -16.47
CA THR A 83 -2.21 21.53 -15.35
C THR A 83 -2.91 20.25 -14.88
N VAL A 84 -3.41 19.42 -15.81
CA VAL A 84 -4.04 18.13 -15.47
C VAL A 84 -3.03 17.19 -14.81
N ALA A 85 -1.79 17.16 -15.29
CA ALA A 85 -0.74 16.34 -14.68
C ALA A 85 -0.44 16.77 -13.23
N GLU A 86 -0.39 18.08 -12.96
CA GLU A 86 -0.24 18.62 -11.59
C GLU A 86 -1.42 18.24 -10.69
N GLU A 87 -2.66 18.36 -11.18
CA GLU A 87 -3.85 17.92 -10.44
C GLU A 87 -3.80 16.43 -10.11
N LYS A 88 -3.41 15.58 -11.08
CA LYS A 88 -3.28 14.13 -10.87
C LYS A 88 -2.16 13.75 -9.92
N ALA A 89 -1.04 14.47 -9.93
CA ALA A 89 0.00 14.31 -8.93
C ALA A 89 -0.52 14.63 -7.52
N GLY A 90 -1.28 15.73 -7.37
CA GLY A 90 -1.91 16.09 -6.09
C GLY A 90 -2.95 15.08 -5.60
N GLU A 91 -3.78 14.53 -6.50
CA GLU A 91 -4.72 13.44 -6.17
C GLU A 91 -4.00 12.19 -5.66
N ALA A 92 -2.87 11.83 -6.28
CA ALA A 92 -2.05 10.69 -5.88
C ALA A 92 -1.41 10.91 -4.50
N ASP A 93 -0.82 12.09 -4.24
CA ASP A 93 -0.28 12.44 -2.92
C ASP A 93 -1.35 12.40 -1.83
N ALA A 94 -2.56 12.91 -2.12
CA ALA A 94 -3.69 12.84 -1.20
C ALA A 94 -4.14 11.39 -0.94
N ALA A 95 -4.09 10.51 -1.95
CA ALA A 95 -4.41 9.10 -1.78
C ALA A 95 -3.38 8.38 -0.91
N VAL A 96 -2.08 8.63 -1.12
CA VAL A 96 -1.01 8.11 -0.27
C VAL A 96 -1.18 8.61 1.16
N GLY A 97 -1.49 9.89 1.37
CA GLY A 97 -1.76 10.45 2.69
C GLY A 97 -2.92 9.76 3.42
N ARG A 98 -4.02 9.46 2.71
CA ARG A 98 -5.15 8.70 3.29
C ARG A 98 -4.75 7.28 3.66
N ALA A 99 -3.95 6.61 2.84
CA ALA A 99 -3.48 5.25 3.11
C ALA A 99 -2.57 5.19 4.36
N ILE A 100 -1.65 6.15 4.51
CA ILE A 100 -0.79 6.27 5.70
C ILE A 100 -1.64 6.50 6.94
N ALA A 101 -2.60 7.43 6.90
CA ALA A 101 -3.47 7.71 8.03
C ALA A 101 -4.33 6.50 8.45
N ALA A 102 -4.82 5.72 7.47
CA ALA A 102 -5.56 4.49 7.74
C ALA A 102 -4.66 3.42 8.39
N ALA A 103 -3.41 3.27 7.92
CA ALA A 103 -2.45 2.35 8.52
C ALA A 103 -2.06 2.74 9.95
N ASP A 104 -1.85 4.04 10.21
CA ASP A 104 -1.57 4.57 11.54
C ASP A 104 -2.75 4.34 12.50
N GLN A 105 -3.98 4.55 12.02
CA GLN A 105 -5.20 4.28 12.81
C GLN A 105 -5.32 2.79 13.15
N ALA A 106 -5.13 1.90 12.18
CA ALA A 106 -5.14 0.45 12.42
C ALA A 106 -4.06 0.04 13.44
N ALA A 107 -2.85 0.60 13.34
CA ALA A 107 -1.78 0.34 14.31
C ALA A 107 -2.11 0.86 15.71
N ALA A 108 -2.87 1.94 15.84
CA ALA A 108 -3.35 2.46 17.12
C ALA A 108 -4.45 1.57 17.71
N ASP A 109 -5.39 1.12 16.90
CA ASP A 109 -6.47 0.23 17.32
C ASP A 109 -5.93 -1.12 17.81
N ILE A 110 -4.97 -1.71 17.08
CA ILE A 110 -4.26 -2.94 17.50
C ILE A 110 -3.61 -2.76 18.88
N ARG A 111 -2.90 -1.64 19.10
CA ARG A 111 -2.27 -1.34 20.40
C ARG A 111 -3.30 -1.18 21.52
N SER A 112 -4.44 -0.54 21.22
CA SER A 112 -5.54 -0.36 22.18
C SER A 112 -6.15 -1.70 22.59
N VAL A 113 -6.43 -2.57 21.62
CA VAL A 113 -6.94 -3.92 21.85
C VAL A 113 -5.94 -4.74 22.66
N ALA A 114 -4.66 -4.72 22.29
CA ALA A 114 -3.61 -5.44 23.03
C ALA A 114 -3.51 -4.98 24.49
N THR A 115 -3.51 -3.66 24.73
CA THR A 115 -3.48 -3.09 26.09
C THR A 115 -4.71 -3.50 26.91
N SER A 116 -5.89 -3.47 26.28
CA SER A 116 -7.14 -3.87 26.93
C SER A 116 -7.16 -5.37 27.26
N ALA A 117 -6.64 -6.19 26.35
CA ALA A 117 -6.50 -7.64 26.56
C ALA A 117 -5.51 -7.95 27.69
N GLU A 118 -4.35 -7.30 27.72
CA GLU A 118 -3.37 -7.44 28.80
C GLU A 118 -3.96 -7.07 30.17
N ALA A 119 -4.73 -5.96 30.23
CA ALA A 119 -5.42 -5.55 31.45
C ALA A 119 -6.47 -6.58 31.89
N GLY A 120 -7.31 -7.07 30.95
CA GLY A 120 -8.32 -8.08 31.23
C GLY A 120 -7.72 -9.41 31.69
N ILE A 121 -6.63 -9.85 31.06
CA ILE A 121 -5.87 -11.05 31.49
C ILE A 121 -5.29 -10.84 32.89
N GLY A 122 -4.68 -9.68 33.15
CA GLY A 122 -4.14 -9.34 34.47
C GLY A 122 -5.21 -9.39 35.57
N GLU A 123 -6.41 -8.87 35.28
CA GLU A 123 -7.54 -8.92 36.21
C GLU A 123 -8.01 -10.36 36.45
N MET A 124 -8.18 -11.17 35.40
CA MET A 124 -8.57 -12.58 35.55
C MET A 124 -7.56 -13.37 36.37
N VAL A 125 -6.26 -13.17 36.14
CA VAL A 125 -5.20 -13.82 36.92
C VAL A 125 -5.24 -13.38 38.38
N ALA A 126 -5.44 -12.09 38.66
CA ALA A 126 -5.56 -11.59 40.03
C ALA A 126 -6.80 -12.15 40.76
N GLN A 127 -7.93 -12.26 40.06
CA GLN A 127 -9.14 -12.88 40.60
C GLN A 127 -8.93 -14.36 40.89
N ALA A 128 -8.30 -15.10 39.98
CA ALA A 128 -7.97 -16.50 40.17
C ALA A 128 -7.03 -16.72 41.36
N ASP A 129 -5.99 -15.90 41.49
CA ASP A 129 -5.06 -15.97 42.63
C ASP A 129 -5.78 -15.67 43.96
N ALA A 130 -6.63 -14.64 44.01
CA ALA A 130 -7.43 -14.33 45.18
C ALA A 130 -8.37 -15.49 45.60
N GLN A 131 -8.98 -16.18 44.63
CA GLN A 131 -9.80 -17.36 44.90
C GLN A 131 -8.96 -18.52 45.44
N VAL A 132 -7.77 -18.77 44.87
CA VAL A 132 -6.84 -19.81 45.35
C VAL A 132 -6.39 -19.50 46.77
N GLN A 133 -5.99 -18.26 47.07
CA GLN A 133 -5.58 -17.84 48.41
C GLN A 133 -6.71 -18.00 49.43
N THR A 134 -7.94 -17.65 49.05
CA THR A 134 -9.13 -17.86 49.90
C THR A 134 -9.34 -19.34 50.23
N ARG A 135 -9.16 -20.23 49.23
CA ARG A 135 -9.29 -21.67 49.42
C ARG A 135 -8.17 -22.26 50.27
N ILE A 136 -6.93 -21.79 50.10
CA ILE A 136 -5.79 -22.19 50.94
C ILE A 136 -6.06 -21.79 52.40
N ALA A 137 -6.46 -20.55 52.64
CA ALA A 137 -6.77 -20.08 53.99
C ALA A 137 -7.90 -20.89 54.65
N ALA A 138 -8.93 -21.27 53.90
CA ALA A 138 -10.00 -22.13 54.39
C ALA A 138 -9.49 -23.55 54.71
N ALA A 139 -8.61 -24.12 53.89
CA ALA A 139 -8.00 -25.42 54.12
C ALA A 139 -7.09 -25.42 55.35
N ASP A 140 -6.27 -24.39 55.53
CA ASP A 140 -5.41 -24.21 56.71
C ASP A 140 -6.23 -24.06 57.99
N GLY A 141 -7.34 -23.31 57.94
CA GLY A 141 -8.28 -23.20 59.04
C GLY A 141 -8.88 -24.56 59.44
N ALA A 142 -9.34 -25.34 58.46
CA ALA A 142 -9.87 -26.68 58.70
C ALA A 142 -8.82 -27.65 59.26
N ALA A 143 -7.57 -27.56 58.78
CA ALA A 143 -6.46 -28.35 59.31
C ALA A 143 -6.14 -28.01 60.78
N ALA A 144 -6.11 -26.72 61.12
CA ALA A 144 -5.90 -26.26 62.50
C ALA A 144 -7.03 -26.72 63.45
N GLU A 145 -8.29 -26.67 63.00
CA GLU A 145 -9.43 -27.21 63.76
C GLU A 145 -9.30 -28.72 63.98
N ALA A 146 -8.90 -29.47 62.96
CA ALA A 146 -8.67 -30.91 63.06
C ALA A 146 -7.52 -31.25 64.03
N GLU A 147 -6.41 -30.51 63.98
CA GLU A 147 -5.30 -30.66 64.93
C GLU A 147 -5.71 -30.33 66.36
N GLY A 148 -6.48 -29.26 66.57
CA GLY A 148 -7.05 -28.90 67.86
C GLY A 148 -7.93 -30.02 68.43
N ALA A 149 -8.85 -30.54 67.62
CA ALA A 149 -9.70 -31.66 68.01
C ALA A 149 -8.88 -32.93 68.34
N ALA A 150 -7.84 -33.23 67.56
CA ALA A 150 -6.95 -34.37 67.82
C ALA A 150 -6.15 -34.18 69.13
N ALA A 151 -5.69 -32.97 69.43
CA ALA A 151 -5.01 -32.65 70.68
C ALA A 151 -5.93 -32.81 71.89
N GLU A 152 -7.17 -32.33 71.80
CA GLU A 152 -8.19 -32.52 72.84
C GLU A 152 -8.49 -34.00 73.06
N ALA A 153 -8.65 -34.79 71.99
CA ALA A 153 -8.85 -36.23 72.07
C ALA A 153 -7.67 -36.95 72.76
N ARG A 154 -6.42 -36.58 72.45
CA ARG A 154 -5.21 -37.11 73.12
C ARG A 154 -5.15 -36.73 74.59
N ALA A 155 -5.44 -35.47 74.92
CA ALA A 155 -5.47 -35.00 76.31
C ALA A 155 -6.55 -35.74 77.12
N HIS A 156 -7.70 -35.99 76.50
CA HIS A 156 -8.76 -36.80 77.09
C HIS A 156 -8.28 -38.23 77.33
N ALA A 157 -7.75 -38.93 76.32
CA ALA A 157 -7.22 -40.28 76.46
C ALA A 157 -6.17 -40.40 77.58
N ALA A 158 -5.25 -39.43 77.68
CA ALA A 158 -4.23 -39.39 78.74
C ALA A 158 -4.83 -39.25 80.15
N ARG A 159 -5.92 -38.48 80.31
CA ARG A 159 -6.63 -38.34 81.60
C ARG A 159 -7.22 -39.65 82.11
N PHE A 160 -7.62 -40.56 81.22
CA PHE A 160 -8.25 -41.83 81.59
C PHE A 160 -7.29 -43.03 81.63
N ALA A 161 -6.12 -42.96 80.98
CA ALA A 161 -5.10 -44.00 81.08
C ALA A 161 -4.47 -44.09 82.49
N LEU A 162 -4.19 -42.95 83.13
CA LEU A 162 -3.54 -42.88 84.44
C LEU A 162 -4.39 -43.47 85.60
N PRO A 163 -5.72 -43.24 85.68
CA PRO A 163 -6.58 -43.86 86.68
C PRO A 163 -6.67 -45.37 86.55
N ILE A 164 -6.74 -45.93 85.33
CA ILE A 164 -6.88 -47.39 85.14
C ILE A 164 -5.61 -48.11 85.61
N GLU A 165 -4.44 -47.59 85.28
CA GLU A 165 -3.17 -48.17 85.73
C GLU A 165 -2.96 -48.02 87.25
N ALA A 166 -3.39 -46.89 87.83
CA ALA A 166 -3.36 -46.66 89.27
C ALA A 166 -4.36 -47.55 90.03
N VAL A 167 -5.56 -47.76 89.50
CA VAL A 167 -6.59 -48.67 90.05
C VAL A 167 -6.12 -50.11 89.96
N ALA A 168 -5.53 -50.54 88.83
CA ALA A 168 -4.95 -51.87 88.68
C ALA A 168 -3.81 -52.13 89.69
N ARG A 169 -2.92 -51.15 89.90
CA ARG A 169 -1.86 -51.25 90.93
C ARG A 169 -2.43 -51.29 92.36
N ARG A 170 -3.50 -50.55 92.63
CA ARG A 170 -4.15 -50.52 93.96
C ARG A 170 -4.89 -51.83 94.26
N ALA A 171 -5.53 -52.42 93.25
CA ALA A 171 -6.17 -53.74 93.34
C ALA A 171 -5.13 -54.85 93.58
N LEU A 172 -4.02 -54.86 92.83
CA LEU A 172 -2.91 -55.80 93.03
C LEU A 172 -2.22 -55.65 94.41
N ALA A 173 -2.13 -54.42 94.93
CA ALA A 173 -1.56 -54.17 96.26
C ALA A 173 -2.52 -54.52 97.42
N ALA A 174 -3.84 -54.49 97.20
CA ALA A 174 -4.85 -54.88 98.18
C ALA A 174 -4.95 -56.41 98.31
N ASP A 175 -4.82 -57.14 97.20
CA ASP A 175 -4.82 -58.62 97.16
C ASP A 175 -3.66 -59.23 97.96
N ALA A 176 -2.52 -58.54 98.04
CA ALA A 176 -1.35 -58.98 98.80
C ALA A 176 -1.49 -58.86 100.33
N ARG A 177 -2.54 -58.22 100.88
CA ARG A 177 -2.60 -57.88 102.32
C ARG A 177 -3.75 -58.48 103.14
N GLN A 178 -4.71 -59.20 102.58
CA GLN A 178 -5.93 -59.48 103.35
C GLN A 178 -6.53 -60.89 103.16
N LEU A 179 -5.98 -61.85 103.91
CA LEU A 179 -6.61 -63.14 104.22
C LEU A 179 -6.54 -63.38 105.74
N ALA A 180 -7.35 -62.67 106.52
CA ALA A 180 -7.65 -63.01 107.92
C ALA A 180 -8.89 -62.26 108.46
N GLY A 181 -10.08 -62.83 108.32
CA GLY A 181 -11.30 -62.36 108.99
C GLY A 181 -12.59 -62.54 108.18
N THR A 182 -13.42 -63.51 108.54
CA THR A 182 -14.64 -63.90 107.79
C THR A 182 -15.77 -62.87 107.77
N ARG A 183 -15.79 -61.90 108.70
CA ARG A 183 -16.76 -60.78 108.69
C ARG A 183 -16.30 -59.62 107.81
N ASP A 184 -14.99 -59.34 107.80
CA ASP A 184 -14.39 -58.34 106.92
C ASP A 184 -14.42 -58.82 105.46
N ALA A 185 -14.25 -60.13 105.22
CA ALA A 185 -14.37 -60.73 103.89
C ALA A 185 -15.75 -60.51 103.24
N LEU A 186 -16.85 -60.61 104.00
CA LEU A 186 -18.20 -60.39 103.45
C LEU A 186 -18.49 -58.93 103.11
N MET A 187 -18.01 -57.97 103.92
CA MET A 187 -18.08 -56.53 103.57
C MET A 187 -17.14 -56.19 102.41
N LEU A 188 -16.01 -56.89 102.27
CA LEU A 188 -15.13 -56.76 101.12
C LEU A 188 -15.75 -57.34 99.85
N PHE A 189 -16.48 -58.45 99.93
CA PHE A 189 -17.21 -59.01 98.78
C PHE A 189 -18.34 -58.09 98.31
N SER A 190 -19.07 -57.42 99.23
CA SER A 190 -20.06 -56.43 98.80
C SER A 190 -19.40 -55.19 98.21
N ALA A 191 -18.33 -54.68 98.82
CA ALA A 191 -17.57 -53.56 98.27
C ALA A 191 -16.92 -53.90 96.92
N PHE A 192 -16.45 -55.13 96.74
CA PHE A 192 -15.91 -55.64 95.47
C PHE A 192 -17.00 -55.82 94.42
N ALA A 193 -18.18 -56.31 94.79
CA ALA A 193 -19.32 -56.40 93.88
C ALA A 193 -19.78 -54.99 93.44
N ASP A 194 -19.80 -54.02 94.36
CA ASP A 194 -20.12 -52.62 94.07
C ASP A 194 -19.03 -51.94 93.22
N ASP A 195 -17.75 -52.28 93.43
CA ASP A 195 -16.64 -51.76 92.64
C ASP A 195 -16.55 -52.41 91.26
N ALA A 196 -16.83 -53.71 91.16
CA ALA A 196 -16.96 -54.44 89.91
C ALA A 196 -18.15 -53.92 89.09
N GLY A 197 -19.30 -53.67 89.72
CA GLY A 197 -20.46 -53.06 89.07
C GLY A 197 -20.18 -51.62 88.58
N ARG A 198 -19.44 -50.83 89.37
CA ARG A 198 -18.97 -49.49 88.93
C ARG A 198 -17.95 -49.58 87.80
N SER A 199 -17.06 -50.55 87.83
CA SER A 199 -16.07 -50.80 86.77
C SER A 199 -16.73 -51.28 85.48
N GLU A 200 -17.74 -52.14 85.55
CA GLU A 200 -18.52 -52.59 84.40
C GLU A 200 -19.31 -51.42 83.79
N ALA A 201 -19.95 -50.59 84.63
CA ALA A 201 -20.63 -49.38 84.18
C ALA A 201 -19.66 -48.38 83.52
N ALA A 202 -18.46 -48.21 84.06
CA ALA A 202 -17.41 -47.37 83.48
C ALA A 202 -16.88 -47.94 82.16
N ALA A 203 -16.68 -49.26 82.07
CA ALA A 203 -16.27 -49.92 80.83
C ALA A 203 -17.34 -49.79 79.74
N LYS A 204 -18.62 -49.93 80.10
CA LYS A 204 -19.74 -49.73 79.19
C LYS A 204 -19.83 -48.28 78.71
N ALA A 205 -19.74 -47.31 79.61
CA ALA A 205 -19.71 -45.89 79.24
C ALA A 205 -18.52 -45.55 78.33
N SER A 206 -17.36 -46.18 78.55
CA SER A 206 -16.19 -46.02 77.68
C SER A 206 -16.38 -46.65 76.30
N ALA A 207 -17.04 -47.81 76.23
CA ALA A 207 -17.36 -48.45 74.96
C ALA A 207 -18.38 -47.62 74.16
N ASP A 208 -19.39 -47.06 74.83
CA ASP A 208 -20.40 -46.19 74.22
C ASP A 208 -19.78 -44.88 73.69
N GLU A 209 -18.86 -44.26 74.44
CA GLU A 209 -18.16 -43.06 73.98
C GLU A 209 -17.17 -43.36 72.84
N ALA A 210 -16.45 -44.48 72.89
CA ALA A 210 -15.60 -44.92 71.77
C ALA A 210 -16.43 -45.15 70.50
N ALA A 211 -17.60 -45.78 70.62
CA ALA A 211 -18.53 -45.93 69.51
C ALA A 211 -19.03 -44.58 68.97
N ARG A 212 -19.32 -43.61 69.85
CA ARG A 212 -19.69 -42.24 69.46
C ARG A 212 -18.58 -41.54 68.68
N GLN A 213 -17.33 -41.66 69.13
CA GLN A 213 -16.17 -41.04 68.47
C GLN A 213 -15.86 -41.68 67.11
N VAL A 214 -16.00 -43.01 66.98
CA VAL A 214 -15.93 -43.69 65.67
C VAL A 214 -17.00 -43.16 64.72
N GLY A 215 -18.22 -42.89 65.22
CA GLY A 215 -19.28 -42.24 64.46
C GLY A 215 -18.92 -40.84 63.97
N ILE A 216 -18.27 -40.02 64.81
CA ILE A 216 -17.81 -38.67 64.44
C ILE A 216 -16.71 -38.75 63.38
N ALA A 217 -15.72 -39.62 63.56
CA ALA A 217 -14.64 -39.82 62.59
C ALA A 217 -15.18 -40.30 61.22
N ALA A 218 -16.16 -41.20 61.22
CA ALA A 218 -16.83 -41.63 60.00
C ALA A 218 -17.57 -40.46 59.31
N ALA A 219 -18.26 -39.61 60.07
CA ALA A 219 -18.91 -38.42 59.52
C ALA A 219 -17.91 -37.42 58.93
N GLN A 220 -16.76 -37.22 59.58
CA GLN A 220 -15.68 -36.35 59.10
C GLN A 220 -15.03 -36.89 57.82
N MET A 221 -14.83 -38.21 57.71
CA MET A 221 -14.35 -38.82 56.46
C MET A 221 -15.33 -38.61 55.30
N VAL A 222 -16.64 -38.73 55.55
CA VAL A 222 -17.66 -38.43 54.54
C VAL A 222 -17.61 -36.96 54.11
N ALA A 223 -17.46 -36.03 55.06
CA ALA A 223 -17.33 -34.61 54.75
C ALA A 223 -16.07 -34.30 53.92
N ALA A 224 -14.93 -34.91 54.24
CA ALA A 224 -13.70 -34.76 53.48
C ALA A 224 -13.82 -35.29 52.04
N THR A 225 -14.48 -36.44 51.84
CA THR A 225 -14.74 -36.99 50.50
C THR A 225 -15.64 -36.04 49.69
N LEU A 226 -16.72 -35.52 50.28
CA LEU A 226 -17.60 -34.55 49.60
C LEU A 226 -16.86 -33.27 49.23
N ALA A 227 -15.93 -32.80 50.07
CA ALA A 227 -15.09 -31.63 49.76
C ALA A 227 -14.11 -31.93 48.61
N ALA A 228 -13.53 -33.13 48.57
CA ALA A 228 -12.66 -33.56 47.47
C ALA A 228 -13.43 -33.65 46.14
N ASP A 229 -14.65 -34.21 46.16
CA ASP A 229 -15.52 -34.28 44.99
C ASP A 229 -15.89 -32.87 44.49
N ALA A 230 -16.22 -31.95 45.40
CA ALA A 230 -16.51 -30.56 45.06
C ALA A 230 -15.29 -29.84 44.47
N ALA A 231 -14.09 -30.08 45.00
CA ALA A 231 -12.84 -29.54 44.46
C ALA A 231 -12.57 -30.08 43.04
N SER A 232 -12.77 -31.37 42.81
CA SER A 232 -12.62 -32.00 41.49
C SER A 232 -13.63 -31.44 40.46
N ALA A 233 -14.87 -31.20 40.88
CA ALA A 233 -15.88 -30.55 40.04
C ALA A 233 -15.45 -29.13 39.67
N SER A 234 -14.92 -28.36 40.62
CA SER A 234 -14.44 -26.99 40.37
C SER A 234 -13.23 -26.94 39.44
N VAL A 235 -12.30 -27.91 39.53
CA VAL A 235 -11.17 -28.01 38.58
C VAL A 235 -11.68 -28.32 37.17
N THR A 236 -12.71 -29.14 37.05
CA THR A 236 -13.33 -29.48 35.76
C THR A 236 -14.00 -28.26 35.13
N GLU A 237 -14.70 -27.45 35.94
CA GLU A 237 -15.31 -26.20 35.50
C GLU A 237 -14.25 -25.17 35.06
N ALA A 238 -13.17 -25.00 35.83
CA ALA A 238 -12.06 -24.13 35.47
C ALA A 238 -11.40 -24.56 34.14
N ALA A 239 -11.21 -25.88 33.94
CA ALA A 239 -10.68 -26.41 32.68
C ALA A 239 -11.61 -26.13 31.50
N ALA A 240 -12.94 -26.18 31.70
CA ALA A 240 -13.91 -25.84 30.66
C ALA A 240 -13.85 -24.34 30.28
N VAL A 241 -13.70 -23.44 31.26
CA VAL A 241 -13.53 -22.00 31.01
C VAL A 241 -12.23 -21.72 30.25
N VAL A 242 -11.13 -22.38 30.61
CA VAL A 242 -9.84 -22.24 29.89
C VAL A 242 -9.98 -22.73 28.45
N ALA A 243 -10.65 -23.86 28.22
CA ALA A 243 -10.89 -24.36 26.87
C ALA A 243 -11.75 -23.41 26.03
N GLN A 244 -12.78 -22.80 26.64
CA GLN A 244 -13.61 -21.79 25.98
C GLN A 244 -12.81 -20.51 25.63
N ALA A 245 -11.91 -20.08 26.52
CA ALA A 245 -11.02 -18.95 26.26
C ALA A 245 -10.06 -19.25 25.10
N ASP A 246 -9.45 -20.44 25.07
CA ASP A 246 -8.57 -20.88 23.97
C ASP A 246 -9.30 -20.89 22.61
N ASP A 247 -10.56 -21.35 22.57
CA ASP A 247 -11.37 -21.35 21.36
C ASP A 247 -11.72 -19.93 20.89
N THR A 248 -12.01 -19.04 21.84
CA THR A 248 -12.26 -17.62 21.56
C THR A 248 -11.00 -16.94 20.99
N PHE A 249 -9.82 -17.22 21.56
CA PHE A 249 -8.56 -16.69 21.04
C PHE A 249 -8.23 -17.22 19.66
N ARG A 250 -8.49 -18.50 19.39
CA ARG A 250 -8.30 -19.09 18.05
C ARG A 250 -9.22 -18.43 17.01
N THR A 251 -10.48 -18.22 17.36
CA THR A 251 -11.44 -17.53 16.48
C THR A 251 -11.01 -16.09 16.18
N LEU A 252 -10.57 -15.34 17.21
CA LEU A 252 -10.05 -13.98 17.02
C LEU A 252 -8.80 -13.96 16.12
N ALA A 253 -7.90 -14.93 16.28
CA ALA A 253 -6.71 -15.06 15.44
C ALA A 253 -7.07 -15.33 13.97
N ASP A 254 -8.06 -16.19 13.72
CA ASP A 254 -8.55 -16.50 12.37
C ASP A 254 -9.25 -15.29 11.73
N GLU A 255 -10.03 -14.51 12.49
CA GLU A 255 -10.64 -13.25 12.03
C GLU A 255 -9.58 -12.21 11.64
N ILE A 256 -8.55 -12.02 12.48
CA ILE A 256 -7.43 -11.12 12.19
C ILE A 256 -6.69 -11.56 10.93
N GLN A 257 -6.38 -12.85 10.79
CA GLN A 257 -5.70 -13.38 9.62
C GLN A 257 -6.52 -13.17 8.34
N THR A 258 -7.83 -13.42 8.40
CA THR A 258 -8.76 -13.18 7.28
C THR A 258 -8.77 -11.69 6.88
N GLY A 259 -8.79 -10.78 7.86
CA GLY A 259 -8.73 -9.34 7.60
C GLY A 259 -7.42 -8.90 6.95
N ILE A 260 -6.28 -9.48 7.36
CA ILE A 260 -4.97 -9.23 6.75
C ILE A 260 -4.95 -9.70 5.29
N ASP A 261 -5.45 -10.90 5.02
CA ASP A 261 -5.49 -11.48 3.68
C ASP A 261 -6.39 -10.65 2.74
N GLN A 262 -7.53 -10.16 3.23
CA GLN A 262 -8.40 -9.24 2.49
C GLN A 262 -7.70 -7.92 2.17
N ALA A 263 -7.05 -7.29 3.16
CA ALA A 263 -6.33 -6.03 2.95
C ALA A 263 -5.18 -6.19 1.93
N LEU A 264 -4.43 -7.31 1.98
CA LEU A 264 -3.40 -7.63 0.99
C LEU A 264 -3.98 -7.78 -0.42
N ALA A 265 -5.14 -8.42 -0.55
CA ALA A 265 -5.82 -8.56 -1.84
C ALA A 265 -6.28 -7.20 -2.41
N GLU A 266 -6.83 -6.32 -1.57
CA GLU A 266 -7.26 -4.97 -1.95
C GLU A 266 -6.07 -4.11 -2.39
N ILE A 267 -4.95 -4.15 -1.65
CA ILE A 267 -3.71 -3.45 -2.02
C ILE A 267 -3.16 -3.94 -3.35
N SER A 268 -3.13 -5.27 -3.56
CA SER A 268 -2.66 -5.87 -4.81
C SER A 268 -3.52 -5.44 -6.00
N ALA A 269 -4.85 -5.45 -5.84
CA ALA A 269 -5.79 -4.99 -6.86
C ALA A 269 -5.61 -3.49 -7.19
N ALA A 270 -5.43 -2.65 -6.17
CA ALA A 270 -5.17 -1.23 -6.36
C ALA A 270 -3.85 -0.97 -7.10
N SER A 271 -2.79 -1.72 -6.76
CA SER A 271 -1.49 -1.63 -7.45
C SER A 271 -1.61 -2.01 -8.92
N SER A 272 -2.28 -3.13 -9.23
CA SER A 272 -2.51 -3.55 -10.62
C SER A 272 -3.29 -2.50 -11.41
N SER A 273 -4.34 -1.92 -10.81
CA SER A 273 -5.13 -0.85 -11.46
C SER A 273 -4.29 0.40 -11.72
N ALA A 274 -3.39 0.77 -10.81
CA ALA A 274 -2.48 1.89 -10.99
C ALA A 274 -1.47 1.62 -12.12
N GLU A 275 -0.90 0.41 -12.19
CA GLU A 275 -0.01 -0.01 -13.27
C GLU A 275 -0.71 0.04 -14.64
N ASP A 276 -1.95 -0.47 -14.73
CA ASP A 276 -2.76 -0.41 -15.94
C ASP A 276 -3.03 1.04 -16.38
N HIS A 277 -3.35 1.93 -15.44
CA HIS A 277 -3.55 3.35 -15.72
C HIS A 277 -2.28 4.06 -16.21
N ILE A 278 -1.12 3.75 -15.61
CA ILE A 278 0.17 4.29 -16.05
C ILE A 278 0.50 3.79 -17.46
N ALA A 279 0.32 2.49 -17.72
CA ALA A 279 0.57 1.90 -19.03
C ALA A 279 -0.35 2.50 -20.11
N ALA A 280 -1.64 2.66 -19.81
CA ALA A 280 -2.59 3.29 -20.72
C ALA A 280 -2.23 4.74 -21.02
N SER A 281 -1.82 5.50 -20.00
CA SER A 281 -1.40 6.90 -20.15
C SER A 281 -0.12 7.02 -20.99
N ALA A 282 0.86 6.15 -20.76
CA ALA A 282 2.10 6.11 -21.54
C ALA A 282 1.85 5.77 -23.01
N ALA A 283 0.98 4.79 -23.29
CA ALA A 283 0.58 4.43 -24.65
C ALA A 283 -0.17 5.57 -25.36
N GLY A 284 -1.05 6.28 -24.64
CA GLY A 284 -1.73 7.48 -25.14
C GLY A 284 -0.74 8.57 -25.54
N PHE A 285 0.21 8.89 -24.66
CA PHE A 285 1.27 9.86 -24.92
C PHE A 285 2.15 9.47 -26.13
N GLU A 286 2.56 8.21 -26.23
CA GLU A 286 3.34 7.73 -27.39
C GLU A 286 2.57 7.92 -28.70
N SER A 287 1.27 7.58 -28.72
CA SER A 287 0.42 7.75 -29.90
C SER A 287 0.31 9.22 -30.33
N GLU A 288 0.13 10.13 -29.36
CA GLU A 288 0.06 11.57 -29.62
C GLU A 288 1.39 12.12 -30.15
N VAL A 289 2.53 11.70 -29.58
CA VAL A 289 3.86 12.10 -30.05
C VAL A 289 4.13 11.58 -31.46
N GLN A 290 3.77 10.34 -31.77
CA GLN A 290 3.89 9.79 -33.11
C GLN A 290 3.02 10.55 -34.12
N ALA A 291 1.78 10.87 -33.77
CA ALA A 291 0.89 11.67 -34.62
C ALA A 291 1.49 13.05 -34.90
N LEU A 292 1.99 13.74 -33.86
CA LEU A 292 2.65 15.04 -34.00
C LEU A 292 3.90 14.95 -34.89
N ALA A 293 4.72 13.91 -34.73
CA ALA A 293 5.92 13.71 -35.54
C ALA A 293 5.59 13.48 -37.02
N VAL A 294 4.56 12.69 -37.32
CA VAL A 294 4.07 12.46 -38.69
C VAL A 294 3.57 13.77 -39.31
N THR A 295 2.74 14.52 -38.59
CA THR A 295 2.23 15.82 -39.07
C THR A 295 3.37 16.80 -39.33
N THR A 296 4.31 16.93 -38.40
CA THR A 296 5.46 17.84 -38.52
C THR A 296 6.36 17.45 -39.70
N THR A 297 6.67 16.15 -39.84
CA THR A 297 7.48 15.64 -40.96
C THR A 297 6.79 15.88 -42.31
N GLY A 298 5.47 15.68 -42.37
CA GLY A 298 4.67 15.98 -43.55
C GLY A 298 4.75 17.46 -43.95
N GLN A 299 4.63 18.36 -42.98
CA GLN A 299 4.75 19.80 -43.20
C GLN A 299 6.16 20.20 -43.66
N ILE A 300 7.22 19.65 -43.05
CA ILE A 300 8.62 19.90 -43.45
C ILE A 300 8.86 19.42 -44.89
N ASN A 301 8.42 18.21 -45.23
CA ASN A 301 8.61 17.66 -46.58
C ASN A 301 7.85 18.49 -47.63
N ALA A 302 6.64 18.95 -47.31
CA ALA A 302 5.88 19.85 -48.18
C ALA A 302 6.64 21.17 -48.40
N ALA A 303 7.17 21.77 -47.34
CA ALA A 303 7.99 22.98 -47.43
C ALA A 303 9.29 22.76 -48.22
N ALA A 304 10.00 21.65 -48.00
CA ALA A 304 11.23 21.32 -48.72
C ALA A 304 10.98 21.07 -50.22
N ALA A 305 9.92 20.34 -50.56
CA ALA A 305 9.51 20.12 -51.95
C ALA A 305 9.13 21.43 -52.64
N HIS A 306 8.50 22.34 -51.90
CA HIS A 306 8.19 23.69 -52.38
C HIS A 306 9.48 24.45 -52.70
N VAL A 307 10.42 24.56 -51.76
CA VAL A 307 11.72 25.24 -51.98
C VAL A 307 12.49 24.63 -53.15
N ALA A 308 12.54 23.30 -53.25
CA ALA A 308 13.23 22.61 -54.35
C ALA A 308 12.63 22.92 -55.73
N ARG A 309 11.30 23.11 -55.81
CA ARG A 309 10.60 23.52 -57.03
C ARG A 309 11.04 24.89 -57.53
N PHE A 310 11.45 25.80 -56.64
CA PHE A 310 11.86 27.16 -57.01
C PHE A 310 13.38 27.34 -57.09
N ALA A 311 14.17 26.55 -56.36
CA ALA A 311 15.63 26.62 -56.42
C ALA A 311 16.18 26.26 -57.81
N ILE A 312 15.66 25.19 -58.45
CA ILE A 312 16.14 24.72 -59.75
C ILE A 312 15.89 25.74 -60.88
N PRO A 313 14.68 26.33 -61.02
CA PRO A 313 14.44 27.37 -62.03
C PRO A 313 15.27 28.63 -61.80
N ILE A 314 15.42 29.09 -60.55
CA ILE A 314 16.20 30.30 -60.25
C ILE A 314 17.67 30.10 -60.61
N GLU A 315 18.26 28.95 -60.28
CA GLU A 315 19.65 28.64 -60.60
C GLU A 315 19.87 28.51 -62.12
N GLN A 316 18.91 27.92 -62.85
CA GLN A 316 18.94 27.85 -64.31
C GLN A 316 18.82 29.22 -64.97
N VAL A 317 17.92 30.08 -64.48
CA VAL A 317 17.76 31.45 -64.98
C VAL A 317 19.02 32.28 -64.70
N ALA A 318 19.61 32.15 -63.51
CA ALA A 318 20.85 32.83 -63.14
C ALA A 318 22.03 32.38 -64.02
N ARG A 319 22.17 31.07 -64.28
CA ARG A 319 23.19 30.55 -65.22
C ARG A 319 22.97 31.04 -66.64
N ALA A 320 21.73 31.02 -67.14
CA ALA A 320 21.41 31.49 -68.48
C ALA A 320 21.72 32.99 -68.64
N ALA A 321 21.43 33.80 -67.61
CA ALA A 321 21.76 35.22 -67.59
C ALA A 321 23.29 35.44 -67.57
N LEU A 322 24.04 34.69 -66.76
CA LEU A 322 25.50 34.77 -66.71
C LEU A 322 26.16 34.35 -68.04
N ASP A 323 25.65 33.29 -68.69
CA ASP A 323 26.15 32.84 -69.99
C ASP A 323 25.79 33.79 -71.14
N ALA A 324 24.66 34.49 -71.05
CA ALA A 324 24.31 35.55 -71.99
C ALA A 324 25.26 36.74 -71.84
N GLU A 325 25.56 37.13 -70.61
CA GLU A 325 26.42 38.30 -70.37
C GLU A 325 27.89 38.02 -70.65
N ARG A 326 28.35 36.79 -70.38
CA ARG A 326 29.68 36.34 -70.82
C ARG A 326 29.83 36.38 -72.34
N ARG A 327 28.79 36.03 -73.10
CA ARG A 327 28.80 36.12 -74.56
C ARG A 327 28.88 37.56 -75.04
N ARG A 328 28.05 38.46 -74.49
CA ARG A 328 28.14 39.90 -74.80
C ARG A 328 29.51 40.49 -74.53
N LEU A 329 30.14 40.13 -73.41
CA LEU A 329 31.49 40.60 -73.07
C LEU A 329 32.56 40.06 -74.03
N LEU A 330 32.42 38.82 -74.50
CA LEU A 330 33.32 38.25 -75.51
C LEU A 330 33.14 38.92 -76.87
N ASP A 331 31.90 39.16 -77.29
CA ASP A 331 31.60 39.85 -78.54
C ASP A 331 32.12 41.30 -78.51
N ALA A 332 31.90 42.02 -77.41
CA ALA A 332 32.42 43.38 -77.22
C ALA A 332 33.97 43.42 -77.21
N ARG A 333 34.62 42.40 -76.63
CA ARG A 333 36.08 42.25 -76.68
C ARG A 333 36.57 42.03 -78.11
N ASP A 334 35.90 41.16 -78.86
CA ASP A 334 36.29 40.83 -80.23
C ASP A 334 36.06 42.02 -81.18
N ASP A 335 35.02 42.83 -80.94
CA ASP A 335 34.79 44.10 -81.63
C ASP A 335 35.86 45.15 -81.28
N LEU A 336 36.27 45.25 -80.01
CA LEU A 336 37.39 46.11 -79.59
C LEU A 336 38.73 45.68 -80.22
N LEU A 337 38.97 44.38 -80.31
CA LEU A 337 40.15 43.83 -80.99
C LEU A 337 40.11 44.14 -82.49
N ARG A 338 38.95 44.05 -83.14
CA ARG A 338 38.80 44.48 -84.53
C ARG A 338 39.04 45.97 -84.72
N PHE A 339 38.52 46.80 -83.81
CA PHE A 339 38.68 48.25 -83.88
C PHE A 339 40.14 48.68 -83.70
N THR A 340 40.87 48.03 -82.80
CA THR A 340 42.31 48.27 -82.61
C THR A 340 43.13 47.81 -83.80
N THR A 341 42.77 46.67 -84.42
CA THR A 341 43.42 46.21 -85.66
C THR A 341 43.22 47.17 -86.84
N ILE A 342 42.09 47.92 -86.87
CA ILE A 342 41.81 48.94 -87.88
C ILE A 342 42.56 50.25 -87.63
N LEU A 343 42.88 50.58 -86.36
CA LEU A 343 43.60 51.81 -86.00
C LEU A 343 45.12 51.69 -86.14
N GLU A 344 45.67 50.47 -86.16
CA GLU A 344 47.11 50.21 -86.29
C GLU A 344 47.56 49.86 -87.73
N GLY A 345 46.66 49.90 -88.72
CA GLY A 345 46.95 49.71 -90.15
C GLY A 345 46.58 50.92 -90.99
#